data_AF-A0AAE1TN86-F1
#
_entry.id   AF-A0AAE1TN86-F1
#
_cell.length_a   1.000
_cell.length_b   1.000
_cell.length_c   1.000
_cell.angle_alpha   90.00
_cell.angle_beta   90.00
_cell.angle_gamma   90.00
#
_symmetry.space_group_name_H-M   'P 1'
#
loop_
_entity.id
_entity.type
_entity.pdbx_description
1 polymer ?
#
loop_
_entity_poly.entity_id
_entity_poly.type
_entity_poly.pdbx_seq_one_letter_code
_entity_poly.pdbx_strand_id
1 'polypeptide(L)' 'MKLSAPHQHYTKKEQVKANQTAGVILSGNSLVLQEVGRWTAGDYTCSATNTQGTHNSNPVSLNIL' A
#
# COMPACT_ATOMS: atom_id res chain seq x y z
N MET A 1 -20.44 15.91 13.75
CA MET A 1 -19.87 15.30 12.53
C MET A 1 -18.62 14.52 12.96
N LYS A 2 -18.68 13.19 13.09
CA LYS A 2 -17.48 12.41 13.46
C LYS A 2 -16.66 12.17 12.21
N LEU A 3 -15.44 12.69 12.13
CA LEU A 3 -14.46 12.26 11.16
C LEU A 3 -14.14 10.79 11.48
N SER A 4 -14.70 9.86 10.72
CA SER A 4 -14.27 8.45 10.81
C SER A 4 -12.83 8.39 10.32
N ALA A 5 -11.93 7.82 11.14
CA ALA A 5 -10.54 7.61 10.74
C ALA A 5 -10.53 6.76 9.47
N PRO A 6 -9.80 7.17 8.42
CA PRO A 6 -9.77 6.41 7.18
C PRO A 6 -9.08 5.07 7.38
N HIS A 7 -9.69 4.00 6.86
CA HIS A 7 -9.03 2.70 6.75
C HIS A 7 -8.08 2.77 5.55
N GLN A 8 -6.79 2.61 5.83
CA GLN A 8 -5.73 2.74 4.83
C GLN A 8 -5.19 1.37 4.41
N HIS A 9 -4.91 1.21 3.11
CA HIS A 9 -4.22 0.04 2.57
C HIS A 9 -3.38 0.43 1.35
N TYR A 10 -2.37 -0.39 1.03
CA TYR A 10 -1.55 -0.22 -0.18
C TYR A 10 -2.05 -1.11 -1.31
N THR A 11 -1.90 -0.66 -2.56
CA THR A 11 -2.27 -1.40 -3.76
C THR A 11 -1.16 -1.36 -4.81
N LYS A 12 -1.01 -2.45 -5.56
CA LYS A 12 0.00 -2.62 -6.63
C LYS A 12 -0.56 -3.33 -7.87
N LYS A 13 -1.80 -2.99 -8.25
CA LYS A 13 -2.81 -3.74 -9.06
C LYS A 13 -3.92 -4.31 -8.19
N GLU A 14 -3.54 -4.95 -7.09
CA GLU A 14 -4.44 -5.45 -6.05
C GLU A 14 -3.97 -5.00 -4.67
N GLN A 15 -4.79 -5.24 -3.64
CA GLN A 15 -4.43 -4.91 -2.26
C GLN A 15 -3.20 -5.71 -1.82
N VAL A 16 -2.16 -5.00 -1.38
CA VAL A 16 -0.98 -5.58 -0.79
C VAL A 16 -1.33 -6.09 0.60
N LYS A 17 -1.11 -7.38 0.84
CA LYS A 17 -1.30 -8.01 2.14
C LYS A 17 0.05 -8.11 2.86
N ALA A 18 0.04 -7.88 4.17
CA ALA A 18 1.21 -8.15 4.99
C ALA A 18 1.56 -9.64 4.91
N ASN A 19 2.83 -9.92 4.65
CA ASN A 19 3.39 -11.25 4.60
C ASN A 19 4.86 -11.14 5.00
N GLN A 20 5.13 -11.26 6.30
CA GLN A 20 6.48 -11.07 6.84
C GLN A 20 7.46 -12.11 6.29
N THR A 21 7.00 -13.33 6.05
CA THR A 21 7.81 -14.41 5.45
C THR A 21 8.24 -14.09 4.03
N ALA A 22 7.42 -13.36 3.27
CA ALA A 22 7.76 -12.87 1.92
C ALA A 22 8.33 -11.44 1.93
N GLY A 23 8.75 -10.94 3.10
CA GLY A 23 9.35 -9.62 3.25
C GLY A 23 8.40 -8.43 3.07
N VAL A 24 7.07 -8.61 3.20
CA VAL A 24 6.06 -7.54 3.09
C VAL A 24 5.54 -7.14 4.46
N ILE A 25 5.89 -5.94 4.92
CA ILE A 25 5.52 -5.42 6.24
C ILE A 25 4.66 -4.17 6.07
N LEU A 26 3.49 -4.16 6.71
CA LEU A 26 2.59 -3.02 6.78
C LEU A 26 2.57 -2.50 8.21
N SER A 27 2.91 -1.23 8.41
CA SER A 27 2.90 -0.59 9.74
C SER A 27 2.38 0.82 9.63
N GLY A 28 1.18 1.07 10.14
CA GLY A 28 0.51 2.38 10.03
C GLY A 28 0.49 2.87 8.58
N ASN A 29 1.20 3.98 8.33
CA ASN A 29 1.32 4.63 7.02
C ASN A 29 2.59 4.23 6.27
N SER A 30 3.13 3.03 6.51
CA SER A 30 4.36 2.54 5.88
C SER A 30 4.16 1.14 5.31
N LEU A 31 4.62 0.97 4.07
CA LEU A 31 4.84 -0.32 3.41
C LEU A 31 6.35 -0.52 3.27
N VAL A 32 6.86 -1.60 3.84
CA VAL A 32 8.26 -1.99 3.74
C VAL A 32 8.35 -3.30 2.96
N LEU A 33 9.24 -3.34 1.98
CA LEU A 33 9.57 -4.52 1.17
C LEU A 33 11.05 -4.86 1.43
N GLN A 34 11.33 -6.02 2.01
CA GLN A 34 12.69 -6.44 2.39
C GLN A 34 13.34 -7.33 1.33
N GLU A 35 12.56 -8.20 0.68
CA GLU A 35 13.04 -9.12 -0.37
C GLU A 35 12.66 -8.59 -1.76
N VAL A 36 13.22 -7.43 -2.11
CA VAL A 36 12.90 -6.72 -3.36
C VAL A 36 13.46 -7.48 -4.56
N GLY A 37 12.58 -7.90 -5.47
CA GLY A 37 12.92 -8.57 -6.74
C GLY A 37 12.00 -8.15 -7.88
N ARG A 38 12.20 -8.67 -9.10
CA ARG A 38 11.39 -8.29 -10.28
C ARG A 38 9.89 -8.46 -10.06
N TRP A 39 9.46 -9.47 -9.29
CA TRP A 39 8.05 -9.68 -8.96
C TRP A 39 7.45 -8.56 -8.08
N THR A 40 8.29 -7.82 -7.34
CA THR A 40 7.88 -6.66 -6.55
C THR A 40 7.81 -5.36 -7.38
N ALA A 41 8.33 -5.32 -8.60
CA ALA A 41 8.29 -4.13 -9.45
C ALA A 41 6.85 -3.74 -9.85
N GLY A 42 6.56 -2.45 -9.85
CA GLY A 42 5.26 -1.89 -10.23
C GLY A 42 4.91 -0.61 -9.45
N ASP A 43 3.71 -0.10 -9.69
CA ASP A 43 3.23 1.15 -9.09
C ASP A 43 2.46 0.88 -7.81
N TYR A 44 2.96 1.43 -6.70
CA TYR A 44 2.32 1.33 -5.40
C TYR A 44 1.53 2.60 -5.10
N THR A 45 0.28 2.43 -4.70
CA THR A 45 -0.60 3.54 -4.28
C THR A 45 -1.13 3.25 -2.90
N CYS A 46 -1.23 4.28 -2.08
CA CYS A 46 -1.96 4.21 -0.83
C CYS A 46 -3.42 4.66 -1.03
N SER A 47 -4.37 3.82 -0.62
CA SER A 47 -5.81 4.05 -0.71
C SER A 47 -6.39 4.18 0.70
N ALA A 48 -7.18 5.23 0.92
CA ALA A 48 -7.79 5.57 2.20
C ALA A 48 -9.31 5.66 2.03
N THR A 49 -10.06 4.84 2.77
CA THR A 49 -11.53 4.79 2.67
C THR A 49 -12.19 5.12 4.00
N ASN A 50 -13.18 6.02 3.97
CA ASN A 50 -14.07 6.32 5.10
C ASN A 50 -15.52 6.46 4.62
N THR A 51 -16.42 6.90 5.50
CA THR A 51 -17.85 7.06 5.15
C THR A 51 -18.12 8.16 4.11
N GLN A 52 -17.16 9.03 3.83
CA GLN A 52 -17.27 10.08 2.81
C GLN A 52 -16.80 9.59 1.42
N GLY A 53 -16.00 8.54 1.38
CA GLY A 53 -15.52 7.95 0.13
C GLY A 53 -14.12 7.36 0.24
N THR A 54 -13.52 7.15 -0.93
CA THR A 54 -12.16 6.61 -1.08
C THR A 54 -11.29 7.63 -1.80
N HIS A 55 -10.07 7.83 -1.30
CA HIS A 55 -9.07 8.67 -1.94
C HIS A 55 -7.75 7.91 -2.10
N ASN A 56 -7.10 8.12 -3.25
CA ASN A 56 -5.85 7.49 -3.60
C ASN A 56 -4.74 8.54 -3.62
N SER A 57 -3.59 8.19 -3.05
CA SER A 57 -2.36 8.99 -3.18
C SER A 57 -1.80 8.92 -4.60
N ASN A 58 -0.84 9.79 -4.90
CA ASN A 58 0.00 9.65 -6.09
C ASN A 58 0.76 8.30 -6.08
N PRO A 59 0.90 7.63 -7.24
CA PRO A 59 1.63 6.37 -7.31
C PRO A 59 3.13 6.59 -7.08
N VAL A 60 3.76 5.58 -6.47
CA VAL A 60 5.22 5.45 -6.36
C VAL A 60 5.65 4.24 -7.19
N SER A 61 6.41 4.49 -8.25
CA SER A 61 6.90 3.44 -9.15
C SER A 61 8.16 2.78 -8.60
N LEU A 62 8.07 1.49 -8.29
CA LEU A 62 9.23 0.67 -7.94
C LEU A 62 9.76 -0.04 -9.20
N ASN A 63 10.88 0.42 -9.71
CA ASN A 63 11.54 -0.13 -10.89
C ASN A 63 12.75 -0.97 -10.48
N ILE A 64 12.83 -2.21 -10.98
CA ILE A 64 13.94 -3.14 -10.73
C ILE A 64 14.56 -3.51 -12.08
N LEU A 65 15.86 -3.21 -12.24
CA LEU A 65 16.62 -3.41 -13.47
C LEU A 65 17.01 -4.87 -13.68
#